data_AF-A0A3B1BNM1-F1
#
_entry.id   AF-A0A3B1BNM1-F1
#
_cell.length_a   1.000
_cell.length_b   1.000
_cell.length_c   1.000
_cell.angle_alpha   90.00
_cell.angle_beta   90.00
_cell.angle_gamma   90.00
#
_symmetry.space_group_name_H-M   'P 1'
#
loop_
_entity.id
_entity.type
_entity.pdbx_description
1 polymer ?
#
loop_
_entity_poly.entity_id
_entity_poly.type
_entity_poly.pdbx_seq_one_letter_code
_entity_poly.pdbx_strand_id
1 'polypeptide(L)'
;MQTRIKTAWKIIGLGLIFLLNACSVEQIYHGKALDNQASWVLLPVVNRSQTPQAGERVEAILVSLLRSRGVTHISHYPGTPQSQVLIMLDEQARYNAALKWALTQGFRYAITGTVEEWRYKAGLDGEPAVGITLRVIDLQNNKKFASRTSTTSEAKYKTQPVLWSATGARTGWGREGIATATHTLLNDLLDGIVFVEQGKQS
;
A
#
# COMPACT_ATOMS: atom_id res chain seq x y z
N MET A 1 53.34 25.37 -25.25
CA MET A 1 52.11 24.64 -25.65
C MET A 1 52.05 23.29 -24.90
N GLN A 2 51.83 23.26 -23.57
CA GLN A 2 51.90 22.03 -22.75
C GLN A 2 50.99 22.06 -21.49
N THR A 3 49.98 22.93 -21.40
CA THR A 3 49.22 23.15 -20.14
C THR A 3 47.72 22.85 -20.18
N ARG A 4 47.15 22.36 -21.29
CA ARG A 4 45.70 22.10 -21.40
C ARG A 4 45.24 20.64 -21.20
N ILE A 5 46.18 19.69 -21.07
CA ILE A 5 45.82 18.25 -21.05
C ILE A 5 45.55 17.73 -19.61
N LYS A 6 46.10 18.35 -18.56
CA LYS A 6 45.99 17.83 -17.17
C LYS A 6 44.66 18.16 -16.47
N THR A 7 43.86 19.09 -16.99
CA THR A 7 42.56 19.46 -16.40
C THR A 7 41.40 18.61 -16.92
N ALA A 8 41.50 18.02 -18.11
CA ALA A 8 40.46 17.16 -18.67
C ALA A 8 40.28 15.84 -17.90
N TRP A 9 41.36 15.25 -17.38
CA TRP A 9 41.28 14.03 -16.56
C TRP A 9 40.66 14.24 -15.17
N LYS A 10 40.66 15.47 -14.64
CA LYS A 10 40.02 15.77 -13.35
C LYS A 10 38.50 15.90 -13.44
N ILE A 11 37.96 16.22 -14.61
CA ILE A 11 36.51 16.40 -14.81
C ILE A 11 35.82 15.07 -15.15
N ILE A 12 36.53 14.15 -15.82
CA ILE A 12 35.98 12.82 -16.15
C ILE A 12 35.83 11.93 -14.90
N GLY A 13 36.66 12.12 -13.87
CA GLY A 13 36.56 11.38 -12.61
C GLY A 13 35.38 11.77 -11.71
N LEU A 14 34.75 12.93 -11.93
CA LEU A 14 33.66 13.43 -11.07
C LEU A 14 32.25 13.09 -11.62
N GLY A 15 32.16 12.67 -12.89
CA GLY A 15 30.88 12.37 -13.55
C GLY A 15 30.36 10.94 -13.32
N LEU A 16 31.17 10.03 -12.79
CA LEU A 16 30.83 8.59 -12.75
C LEU A 16 30.17 8.12 -11.44
N ILE A 17 29.89 9.00 -10.49
CA ILE A 17 29.34 8.65 -9.16
C ILE A 17 27.80 8.70 -9.12
N PHE A 18 27.11 9.12 -10.19
CA PHE A 18 25.67 9.42 -10.15
C PHE A 18 24.70 8.40 -10.81
N LEU A 19 25.11 7.15 -11.05
CA LEU A 19 24.28 6.19 -11.80
C LEU A 19 23.82 4.93 -11.06
N LEU A 20 23.90 4.89 -9.73
CA LEU A 20 23.19 3.85 -8.96
C LEU A 20 21.76 4.32 -8.72
N ASN A 21 20.87 4.25 -9.69
CA ASN A 21 19.45 4.52 -9.44
C ASN A 21 18.85 3.30 -8.70
N ALA A 22 18.24 3.54 -7.54
CA ALA A 22 17.38 2.54 -6.92
C ALA A 22 16.23 2.23 -7.90
N CYS A 23 16.19 1.01 -8.43
CA CYS A 23 15.08 0.59 -9.29
C CYS A 23 13.82 0.40 -8.43
N SER A 24 12.84 1.27 -8.62
CA SER A 24 11.45 1.00 -8.25
C SER A 24 10.65 0.62 -9.48
N VAL A 25 9.61 -0.19 -9.28
CA VAL A 25 8.59 -0.47 -10.30
C VAL A 25 7.25 -0.19 -9.66
N GLU A 26 6.40 0.54 -10.36
CA GLU A 26 5.05 0.89 -9.91
C GLU A 26 4.04 0.68 -11.03
N GLN A 27 2.87 0.16 -10.69
CA GLN A 27 1.71 0.12 -11.57
C GLN A 27 0.50 0.62 -10.81
N ILE A 28 -0.11 1.70 -11.31
CA ILE A 28 -1.27 2.34 -10.69
C ILE A 28 -2.47 2.17 -11.60
N TYR A 29 -3.53 1.58 -11.06
CA TYR A 29 -4.87 1.63 -11.65
C TYR A 29 -5.60 2.84 -11.07
N HIS A 30 -5.70 3.89 -11.89
CA HIS A 30 -6.48 5.07 -11.53
C HIS A 30 -7.98 4.78 -11.72
N GLY A 31 -8.75 4.93 -10.65
CA GLY A 31 -10.20 5.02 -10.76
C GLY A 31 -10.68 6.43 -10.42
N LYS A 32 -11.86 6.51 -9.79
CA LYS A 32 -12.53 7.78 -9.50
C LYS A 32 -11.82 8.52 -8.35
N ALA A 33 -11.83 9.85 -8.39
CA ALA A 33 -11.43 10.67 -7.24
C ALA A 33 -12.18 10.26 -5.96
N LEU A 34 -11.46 10.20 -4.85
CA LEU A 34 -11.92 9.68 -3.57
C LEU A 34 -12.18 10.82 -2.58
N ASP A 35 -13.29 10.77 -1.87
CA ASP A 35 -13.59 11.76 -0.84
C ASP A 35 -12.76 11.49 0.43
N ASN A 36 -11.86 12.42 0.78
CA ASN A 36 -11.00 12.26 1.96
C ASN A 36 -11.76 12.47 3.29
N GLN A 37 -12.93 13.12 3.27
CA GLN A 37 -13.78 13.32 4.46
C GLN A 37 -14.83 12.23 4.63
N ALA A 38 -14.93 11.28 3.70
CA ALA A 38 -15.83 10.13 3.85
C ALA A 38 -15.42 9.24 5.04
N SER A 39 -16.26 8.26 5.39
CA SER A 39 -15.91 7.25 6.40
C SER A 39 -14.99 6.16 5.81
N TRP A 40 -13.74 6.11 6.29
CA TRP A 40 -12.72 5.15 5.87
C TRP A 40 -12.52 4.05 6.91
N VAL A 41 -12.09 2.88 6.44
CA VAL A 41 -11.62 1.79 7.29
C VAL A 41 -10.36 1.14 6.72
N LEU A 42 -9.37 0.93 7.58
CA LEU A 42 -8.24 0.04 7.28
C LEU A 42 -8.68 -1.40 7.54
N LEU A 43 -8.61 -2.25 6.52
CA LEU A 43 -8.72 -3.70 6.65
C LEU A 43 -7.32 -4.31 6.77
N PRO A 44 -7.20 -5.57 7.24
CA PRO A 44 -5.92 -6.24 7.34
C PRO A 44 -5.13 -6.18 6.03
N VAL A 45 -3.84 -5.89 6.14
CA VAL A 45 -2.86 -6.07 5.07
C VAL A 45 -2.35 -7.51 5.17
N VAL A 46 -2.54 -8.28 4.10
CA VAL A 46 -2.13 -9.69 4.05
C VAL A 46 -0.61 -9.77 3.92
N ASN A 47 0.07 -10.52 4.79
CA ASN A 47 1.52 -10.64 4.78
C ASN A 47 1.95 -11.95 4.09
N ARG A 48 2.25 -11.84 2.80
CA ARG A 48 2.81 -12.95 2.00
C ARG A 48 4.33 -13.01 2.02
N SER A 49 4.97 -12.15 2.80
CA SER A 49 6.42 -12.21 3.02
C SER A 49 6.78 -13.28 4.05
N GLN A 50 8.08 -13.51 4.24
CA GLN A 50 8.58 -14.39 5.31
C GLN A 50 8.83 -13.65 6.63
N THR A 51 8.61 -12.32 6.66
CA THR A 51 8.92 -11.49 7.81
C THR A 51 7.72 -11.37 8.73
N PRO A 52 7.83 -11.79 10.01
CA PRO A 52 6.74 -11.64 10.96
C PRO A 52 6.30 -10.17 11.09
N GLN A 53 4.98 -9.97 11.17
CA GLN A 53 4.35 -8.68 11.40
C GLN A 53 4.61 -7.61 10.32
N ALA A 54 5.03 -7.99 9.11
CA ALA A 54 5.27 -7.01 8.05
C ALA A 54 3.98 -6.29 7.64
N GLY A 55 2.84 -7.01 7.60
CA GLY A 55 1.52 -6.43 7.33
C GLY A 55 1.13 -5.37 8.36
N GLU A 56 1.23 -5.69 9.65
CA GLU A 56 0.91 -4.77 10.75
C GLU A 56 1.84 -3.52 10.75
N ARG A 57 3.10 -3.68 10.34
CA ARG A 57 4.02 -2.54 10.16
C ARG A 57 3.61 -1.66 8.97
N VAL A 58 3.20 -2.25 7.84
CA VAL A 58 2.60 -1.48 6.72
C VAL A 58 1.37 -0.74 7.20
N GLU A 59 0.46 -1.40 7.91
CA GLU A 59 -0.79 -0.81 8.42
C GLU A 59 -0.53 0.47 9.24
N ALA A 60 0.43 0.43 10.16
CA ALA A 60 0.78 1.57 11.01
C ALA A 60 1.31 2.77 10.19
N ILE A 61 2.18 2.51 9.21
CA ILE A 61 2.75 3.54 8.33
C ILE A 61 1.67 4.11 7.41
N LEU A 62 0.88 3.22 6.79
CA LEU A 62 -0.19 3.55 5.85
C LEU A 62 -1.23 4.48 6.47
N VAL A 63 -1.72 4.16 7.68
CA VAL A 63 -2.69 5.03 8.38
C VAL A 63 -2.12 6.42 8.64
N SER A 64 -0.85 6.51 9.02
CA SER A 64 -0.18 7.79 9.27
C SER A 64 -0.08 8.61 7.98
N LEU A 65 0.30 7.99 6.86
CA LEU A 65 0.40 8.63 5.54
C LEU A 65 -0.95 9.04 4.94
N LEU A 66 -2.03 8.31 5.24
CA LEU A 66 -3.39 8.69 4.83
C LEU A 66 -3.89 9.88 5.63
N ARG A 67 -3.64 9.91 6.94
CA ARG A 67 -3.99 11.04 7.80
C ARG A 67 -3.25 12.31 7.38
N SER A 68 -1.97 12.21 7.02
CA SER A 68 -1.21 13.36 6.50
C SER A 68 -1.73 13.88 5.15
N ARG A 69 -2.52 13.08 4.42
CA ARG A 69 -3.21 13.44 3.17
C ARG A 69 -4.66 13.87 3.36
N GLY A 70 -5.08 14.15 4.60
CA GLY A 70 -6.41 14.68 4.92
C GLY A 70 -7.49 13.62 5.13
N VAL A 71 -7.14 12.32 5.15
CA VAL A 71 -8.08 11.26 5.54
C VAL A 71 -8.23 11.26 7.08
N THR A 72 -9.13 12.09 7.57
CA THR A 72 -9.34 12.35 9.01
C THR A 72 -10.21 11.27 9.67
N HIS A 73 -11.16 10.71 8.94
CA HIS A 73 -12.14 9.73 9.44
C HIS A 73 -11.78 8.30 9.04
N ILE A 74 -10.64 7.79 9.53
CA ILE A 74 -10.19 6.40 9.29
C ILE A 74 -10.22 5.56 10.58
N SER A 75 -11.00 4.48 10.53
CA SER A 75 -11.09 3.47 11.60
C SER A 75 -10.21 2.25 11.29
N HIS A 76 -9.79 1.52 12.32
CA HIS A 76 -9.07 0.26 12.19
C HIS A 76 -10.02 -0.93 12.34
N TYR A 77 -9.74 -2.04 11.66
CA TYR A 77 -10.47 -3.29 11.89
C TYR A 77 -10.32 -3.78 13.35
N PRO A 78 -11.34 -4.43 13.94
CA PRO A 78 -11.23 -4.95 15.28
C PRO A 78 -10.21 -6.09 15.31
N GLY A 79 -9.38 -6.13 16.34
CA GLY A 79 -8.50 -7.27 16.58
C GLY A 79 -9.30 -8.57 16.71
N THR A 80 -8.75 -9.67 16.20
CA THR A 80 -9.33 -11.00 16.42
C THR A 80 -9.26 -11.33 17.91
N PRO A 81 -10.34 -11.83 18.56
CA PRO A 81 -10.29 -12.24 19.96
C PRO A 81 -9.31 -13.39 20.18
N GLN A 82 -8.58 -13.39 21.31
CA GLN A 82 -7.60 -14.44 21.64
C GLN A 82 -8.19 -15.85 21.67
N SER A 83 -9.50 -15.98 21.89
CA SER A 83 -10.22 -17.26 21.80
C SER A 83 -10.30 -17.85 20.37
N GLN A 84 -9.91 -17.09 19.34
CA GLN A 84 -9.98 -17.47 17.93
C GLN A 84 -8.57 -17.53 17.31
N VAL A 85 -7.61 -18.17 17.99
CA VAL A 85 -6.20 -18.29 17.56
C VAL A 85 -6.07 -18.83 16.13
N LEU A 86 -6.87 -19.83 15.75
CA LEU A 86 -6.81 -20.40 14.39
C LEU A 86 -7.14 -19.37 13.31
N ILE A 87 -8.06 -18.44 13.57
CA ILE A 87 -8.34 -17.34 12.66
C ILE A 87 -7.18 -16.36 12.65
N MET A 88 -6.54 -16.08 13.79
CA MET A 88 -5.38 -15.18 13.85
C MET A 88 -4.22 -15.63 12.94
N LEU A 89 -4.04 -16.95 12.79
CA LEU A 89 -2.98 -17.54 11.98
C LEU A 89 -3.32 -17.62 10.49
N ASP A 90 -4.61 -17.52 10.14
CA ASP A 90 -5.08 -17.51 8.76
C ASP A 90 -5.37 -16.06 8.32
N GLU A 91 -4.43 -15.47 7.60
CA GLU A 91 -4.53 -14.10 7.11
C GLU A 91 -5.75 -13.87 6.21
N GLN A 92 -6.11 -14.87 5.41
CA GLN A 92 -7.26 -14.78 4.52
C GLN A 92 -8.57 -14.83 5.32
N ALA A 93 -8.64 -15.66 6.35
CA ALA A 93 -9.77 -15.69 7.28
C ALA A 93 -9.91 -14.38 8.06
N ARG A 94 -8.80 -13.80 8.56
CA ARG A 94 -8.77 -12.47 9.20
C ARG A 94 -9.32 -11.39 8.28
N TYR A 95 -8.81 -11.35 7.05
CA TYR A 95 -9.27 -10.39 6.05
C TYR A 95 -10.78 -10.51 5.80
N ASN A 96 -11.29 -11.73 5.60
CA ASN A 96 -12.70 -11.97 5.33
C ASN A 96 -13.59 -11.57 6.53
N ALA A 97 -13.15 -11.86 7.76
CA ALA A 97 -13.85 -11.46 8.98
C ALA A 97 -13.91 -9.93 9.13
N ALA A 98 -12.78 -9.24 8.90
CA ALA A 98 -12.70 -7.78 8.94
C ALA A 98 -13.56 -7.12 7.85
N LEU A 99 -13.54 -7.64 6.61
CA LEU A 99 -14.39 -7.14 5.54
C LEU A 99 -15.88 -7.32 5.87
N LYS A 100 -16.27 -8.48 6.41
CA LYS A 100 -17.65 -8.72 6.84
C LYS A 100 -18.08 -7.72 7.91
N TRP A 101 -17.23 -7.45 8.89
CA TRP A 101 -17.50 -6.44 9.91
C TRP A 101 -17.60 -5.04 9.29
N ALA A 102 -16.66 -4.63 8.44
CA ALA A 102 -16.68 -3.31 7.81
C ALA A 102 -17.96 -3.05 7.00
N LEU A 103 -18.47 -4.07 6.30
CA LEU A 103 -19.72 -3.99 5.56
C LEU A 103 -20.95 -3.75 6.46
N THR A 104 -20.92 -4.13 7.75
CA THR A 104 -22.01 -3.85 8.69
C THR A 104 -21.91 -2.48 9.36
N GLN A 105 -20.74 -1.86 9.34
CA GLN A 105 -20.50 -0.56 9.98
C GLN A 105 -20.87 0.64 9.09
N GLY A 106 -21.15 0.42 7.80
CA GLY A 106 -21.55 1.50 6.89
C GLY A 106 -20.42 2.42 6.45
N PHE A 107 -19.15 1.99 6.57
CA PHE A 107 -18.01 2.70 6.00
C PHE A 107 -18.20 2.93 4.49
N ARG A 108 -17.67 4.03 3.97
CA ARG A 108 -17.71 4.35 2.54
C ARG A 108 -16.59 3.63 1.79
N TYR A 109 -15.37 3.72 2.31
CA TYR A 109 -14.17 3.19 1.67
C TYR A 109 -13.41 2.26 2.63
N ALA A 110 -12.93 1.14 2.10
CA ALA A 110 -11.91 0.33 2.75
C ALA A 110 -10.58 0.51 2.04
N ILE A 111 -9.49 0.64 2.79
CA ILE A 111 -8.13 0.49 2.26
C ILE A 111 -7.48 -0.77 2.84
N THR A 112 -6.74 -1.48 2.01
CA THR A 112 -6.09 -2.76 2.34
C THR A 112 -4.96 -3.02 1.37
N GLY A 113 -4.22 -4.10 1.59
CA GLY A 113 -3.13 -4.48 0.72
C GLY A 113 -2.58 -5.87 0.98
N THR A 114 -1.46 -6.12 0.33
CA THR A 114 -0.61 -7.29 0.52
C THR A 114 0.83 -6.82 0.66
N VAL A 115 1.61 -7.49 1.49
CA VAL A 115 3.08 -7.38 1.52
C VAL A 115 3.66 -8.63 0.91
N GLU A 116 4.28 -8.52 -0.26
CA GLU A 116 4.92 -9.64 -0.95
C GLU A 116 6.39 -9.78 -0.55
N GLU A 117 7.07 -8.66 -0.27
CA GLU A 117 8.46 -8.66 0.18
C GLU A 117 8.66 -7.61 1.27
N TRP A 118 9.38 -7.98 2.33
CA TRP A 118 9.85 -7.07 3.37
C TRP A 118 11.06 -7.72 4.03
N ARG A 119 12.27 -7.49 3.53
CA ARG A 119 13.49 -8.07 4.12
C ARG A 119 14.73 -7.27 3.79
N TYR A 120 15.80 -7.56 4.50
CA TYR A 120 17.15 -7.21 4.05
C TYR A 120 17.68 -8.31 3.13
N LYS A 121 18.25 -7.93 1.98
CA LYS A 121 18.91 -8.90 1.09
C LYS A 121 20.22 -9.37 1.72
N ALA A 122 20.62 -10.59 1.39
CA ALA A 122 21.92 -11.12 1.78
C ALA A 122 23.03 -10.41 1.00
N GLY A 123 24.06 -9.92 1.69
CA GLY A 123 25.18 -9.18 1.10
C GLY A 123 25.88 -8.31 2.14
N LEU A 124 27.01 -7.69 1.76
CA LEU A 124 27.82 -6.87 2.65
C LEU A 124 27.08 -5.63 3.15
N ASP A 125 26.24 -5.04 2.29
CA ASP A 125 25.57 -3.76 2.57
C ASP A 125 24.15 -3.92 3.14
N GLY A 126 23.58 -5.12 3.07
CA GLY A 126 22.25 -5.43 3.59
C GLY A 126 21.17 -4.46 3.10
N GLU A 127 20.98 -4.33 1.79
CA GLU A 127 19.98 -3.42 1.23
C GLU A 127 18.54 -3.90 1.56
N PRO A 128 17.62 -3.00 1.95
CA PRO A 128 16.24 -3.36 2.17
C PRO A 128 15.51 -3.59 0.85
N ALA A 129 14.66 -4.61 0.80
CA ALA A 129 13.75 -4.91 -0.29
C ALA A 129 12.31 -4.94 0.25
N VAL A 130 11.43 -4.16 -0.38
CA VAL A 130 10.02 -4.05 0.00
C VAL A 130 9.16 -4.15 -1.26
N GLY A 131 8.12 -4.97 -1.21
CA GLY A 131 7.12 -5.13 -2.27
C GLY A 131 5.72 -5.09 -1.65
N ILE A 132 4.89 -4.17 -2.12
CA ILE A 132 3.57 -3.90 -1.56
C ILE A 132 2.56 -3.69 -2.68
N THR A 133 1.38 -4.28 -2.51
CA THR A 133 0.18 -3.96 -3.28
C THR A 133 -0.87 -3.32 -2.38
N LEU A 134 -1.45 -2.19 -2.79
CA LEU A 134 -2.54 -1.49 -2.11
C LEU A 134 -3.79 -1.44 -2.99
N ARG A 135 -4.95 -1.38 -2.35
CA ARG A 135 -6.23 -1.11 -3.02
C ARG A 135 -7.21 -0.36 -2.13
N VAL A 136 -8.04 0.47 -2.75
CA VAL A 136 -9.23 1.07 -2.15
C VAL A 136 -10.48 0.39 -2.71
N ILE A 137 -11.37 0.00 -1.81
CA ILE A 137 -12.58 -0.75 -2.08
C ILE A 137 -13.80 0.11 -1.75
N ASP A 138 -14.81 0.12 -2.63
CA ASP A 138 -16.12 0.70 -2.34
C ASP A 138 -16.94 -0.26 -1.48
N LEU A 139 -17.36 0.17 -0.29
CA LEU A 139 -18.16 -0.65 0.64
C LEU A 139 -19.67 -0.37 0.53
N GLN A 140 -20.10 0.64 -0.23
CA GLN A 140 -21.50 1.05 -0.31
C GLN A 140 -22.14 0.83 -1.69
N ASN A 141 -21.37 0.89 -2.79
CA ASN A 141 -21.93 0.80 -4.16
C ASN A 141 -22.10 -0.64 -4.67
N ASN A 142 -22.69 -1.50 -3.84
CA ASN A 142 -23.02 -2.88 -4.23
C ASN A 142 -24.17 -2.98 -5.26
N LYS A 143 -24.86 -1.88 -5.59
CA LYS A 143 -26.08 -1.90 -6.43
C LYS A 143 -25.82 -1.93 -7.95
N LYS A 144 -24.73 -1.36 -8.46
CA LYS A 144 -24.52 -1.22 -9.93
C LYS A 144 -24.03 -2.50 -10.64
N PHE A 145 -23.37 -3.41 -9.93
CA PHE A 145 -22.87 -4.68 -10.49
C PHE A 145 -23.91 -5.82 -10.37
N ALA A 146 -25.06 -5.58 -9.75
CA ALA A 146 -26.10 -6.58 -9.51
C ALA A 146 -26.93 -6.98 -10.75
N SER A 147 -26.71 -6.32 -11.90
CA SER A 147 -27.60 -6.46 -13.06
C SER A 147 -27.17 -7.54 -14.06
N ARG A 148 -26.05 -8.24 -13.82
CA ARG A 148 -25.59 -9.33 -14.70
C ARG A 148 -25.16 -10.54 -13.88
N THR A 149 -25.99 -11.58 -13.96
CA THR A 149 -25.66 -13.00 -13.71
C THR A 149 -25.55 -13.43 -12.23
N SER A 150 -26.51 -14.23 -11.75
CA SER A 150 -26.30 -15.68 -11.52
C SER A 150 -27.29 -16.27 -10.52
N THR A 151 -28.08 -17.21 -11.03
CA THR A 151 -29.03 -18.08 -10.33
C THR A 151 -28.29 -19.32 -9.81
N THR A 152 -27.41 -19.18 -8.84
CA THR A 152 -26.76 -20.35 -8.20
C THR A 152 -26.32 -20.04 -6.78
N SER A 153 -26.41 -21.02 -5.89
CA SER A 153 -26.17 -20.95 -4.44
C SER A 153 -24.70 -20.75 -4.04
N GLU A 154 -23.89 -20.16 -4.91
CA GLU A 154 -22.45 -19.94 -4.74
C GLU A 154 -22.13 -18.47 -4.44
N ALA A 155 -23.09 -17.76 -3.83
CA ALA A 155 -22.92 -16.38 -3.39
C ALA A 155 -22.06 -16.28 -2.12
N LYS A 156 -20.83 -16.82 -2.15
CA LYS A 156 -19.86 -16.62 -1.07
C LYS A 156 -19.09 -15.32 -1.32
N TYR A 157 -19.68 -14.24 -0.82
CA TYR A 157 -19.22 -12.83 -0.86
C TYR A 157 -19.19 -12.20 -2.26
N LYS A 158 -20.12 -11.26 -2.51
CA LYS A 158 -20.09 -10.39 -3.69
C LYS A 158 -18.79 -9.57 -3.68
N THR A 159 -17.99 -9.69 -4.74
CA THR A 159 -16.75 -8.91 -4.91
C THR A 159 -17.08 -7.42 -4.86
N GLN A 160 -16.45 -6.71 -3.92
CA GLN A 160 -16.60 -5.27 -3.80
C GLN A 160 -15.81 -4.57 -4.92
N PRO A 161 -16.34 -3.50 -5.54
CA PRO A 161 -15.62 -2.76 -6.57
C PRO A 161 -14.31 -2.18 -6.02
N VAL A 162 -13.21 -2.39 -6.75
CA VAL A 162 -11.95 -1.71 -6.49
C VAL A 162 -11.99 -0.35 -7.17
N LEU A 163 -11.87 0.72 -6.38
CA LEU A 163 -11.90 2.10 -6.88
C LEU A 163 -10.51 2.60 -7.26
N TRP A 164 -9.47 1.99 -6.71
CA TRP A 164 -8.08 2.34 -6.96
C TRP A 164 -7.20 1.17 -6.51
N SER A 165 -6.09 0.94 -7.21
CA SER A 165 -5.05 0.04 -6.72
C SER A 165 -3.69 0.48 -7.22
N ALA A 166 -2.66 0.23 -6.43
CA ALA A 166 -1.28 0.42 -6.84
C ALA A 166 -0.44 -0.75 -6.35
N THR A 167 0.49 -1.21 -7.16
CA THR A 167 1.51 -2.17 -6.74
C THR A 167 2.86 -1.56 -6.99
N GLY A 168 3.81 -1.82 -6.11
CA GLY A 168 5.18 -1.47 -6.37
C GLY A 168 6.18 -2.21 -5.51
N ALA A 169 7.43 -2.14 -5.96
CA ALA A 169 8.56 -2.70 -5.26
C ALA A 169 9.71 -1.70 -5.26
N ARG A 170 10.49 -1.72 -4.18
CA ARG A 170 11.65 -0.84 -3.97
C ARG A 170 12.79 -1.64 -3.36
N THR A 171 13.97 -1.50 -3.94
CA THR A 171 15.24 -1.81 -3.27
C THR A 171 15.84 -0.50 -2.79
N GLY A 172 16.17 -0.43 -1.50
CA GLY A 172 16.84 0.74 -0.92
C GLY A 172 18.36 0.70 -1.06
N TRP A 173 19.03 1.66 -0.44
CA TRP A 173 20.48 1.75 -0.42
C TRP A 173 21.12 0.82 0.62
N GLY A 174 22.43 0.62 0.50
CA GLY A 174 23.22 -0.03 1.54
C GLY A 174 23.00 0.63 2.91
N ARG A 175 22.69 -0.17 3.93
CA ARG A 175 22.39 0.24 5.32
C ARG A 175 21.17 1.16 5.50
N GLU A 176 20.32 1.32 4.49
CA GLU A 176 19.04 2.03 4.66
C GLU A 176 18.12 1.25 5.62
N GLY A 177 17.32 1.98 6.42
CA GLY A 177 16.30 1.36 7.26
C GLY A 177 15.17 0.78 6.41
N ILE A 178 14.77 -0.48 6.65
CA ILE A 178 13.66 -1.07 5.89
C ILE A 178 12.34 -0.31 6.09
N ALA A 179 12.12 0.25 7.28
CA ALA A 179 10.99 1.14 7.53
C ALA A 179 11.06 2.40 6.65
N THR A 180 12.25 2.97 6.44
CA THR A 180 12.46 4.12 5.54
C THR A 180 12.11 3.75 4.10
N ALA A 181 12.62 2.61 3.60
CA ALA A 181 12.29 2.11 2.28
C ALA A 181 10.78 1.87 2.11
N THR A 182 10.12 1.29 3.13
CA THR A 182 8.66 1.13 3.16
C THR A 182 7.94 2.48 3.13
N HIS A 183 8.37 3.45 3.94
CA HIS A 183 7.78 4.80 3.96
C HIS A 183 7.85 5.46 2.59
N THR A 184 9.00 5.38 1.91
CA THR A 184 9.15 5.93 0.56
C THR A 184 8.23 5.22 -0.43
N LEU A 185 8.26 3.88 -0.48
CA LEU A 185 7.40 3.13 -1.39
C LEU A 185 5.91 3.42 -1.15
N LEU A 186 5.45 3.43 0.10
CA LEU A 186 4.04 3.74 0.41
C LEU A 186 3.69 5.19 0.04
N ASN A 187 4.61 6.13 0.20
CA ASN A 187 4.39 7.50 -0.23
C ASN A 187 4.19 7.59 -1.74
N ASP A 188 5.08 6.96 -2.50
CA ASP A 188 5.05 6.95 -3.97
C ASP A 188 3.75 6.29 -4.49
N LEU A 189 3.37 5.14 -3.92
CA LEU A 189 2.09 4.49 -4.25
C LEU A 189 0.89 5.41 -3.95
N LEU A 190 0.86 6.06 -2.79
CA LEU A 190 -0.27 6.89 -2.37
C LEU A 190 -0.38 8.22 -3.14
N ASP A 191 0.69 8.69 -3.77
CA ASP A 191 0.64 9.86 -4.66
C ASP A 191 -0.22 9.60 -5.91
N GLY A 192 -0.47 8.33 -6.23
CA GLY A 192 -1.44 7.91 -7.24
C GLY A 192 -2.91 8.09 -6.85
N ILE A 193 -3.22 8.46 -5.59
CA ILE A 193 -4.59 8.71 -5.14
C ILE A 193 -4.96 10.18 -5.31
N VAL A 194 -6.02 10.44 -6.07
CA VAL A 194 -6.63 11.77 -6.17
C VAL A 194 -7.72 11.91 -5.12
N PHE A 195 -7.48 12.76 -4.11
CA PHE A 195 -8.47 13.13 -3.11
C PHE A 195 -9.27 14.37 -3.51
N VAL A 196 -10.54 14.39 -3.15
CA VAL A 196 -11.43 15.56 -3.24
C VAL A 196 -12.04 15.84 -1.87
N GLU A 197 -12.20 17.12 -1.53
CA GLU A 197 -12.98 17.55 -0.38
C GLU A 197 -14.42 17.82 -0.83
N GLN A 198 -15.37 16.97 -0.47
CA GLN A 198 -16.79 17.30 -0.67
C GLN A 198 -17.24 18.27 0.44
N GLY A 199 -17.10 19.58 0.19
CA GLY A 199 -17.53 20.60 1.17
C GLY A 199 -17.27 22.07 0.82
N LYS A 200 -16.43 22.38 -0.17
CA LYS A 200 -16.31 23.76 -0.69
C LYS A 200 -17.15 23.93 -1.95
N GLN A 201 -18.41 24.35 -1.76
CA GLN A 201 -19.08 25.16 -2.78
C GLN A 201 -18.34 26.50 -2.82
N SER A 202 -17.80 26.87 -3.98
CA SER A 202 -17.37 28.25 -4.26
C SER A 202 -18.57 29.19 -4.26
#